data_AF-A0AAJ0DDK8-F1
#
_entry.id   AF-A0AAJ0DDK8-F1
#
_cell.length_a   1.000
_cell.length_b   1.000
_cell.length_c   1.000
_cell.angle_alpha   90.00
_cell.angle_beta   90.00
_cell.angle_gamma   90.00
#
_symmetry.space_group_name_H-M   'P 1'
#
loop_
_entity.id
_entity.type
_entity.pdbx_description
1 polymer ?
#
loop_
_entity_poly.entity_id
_entity_poly.type
_entity_poly.pdbx_seq_one_letter_code
_entity_poly.pdbx_strand_id
1 'polypeptide(L)'
;MTEPTPDDELLAILLVNLRNAEATFGQGTPPYETIQTTVKEHLESMKARVILTNLTGVRRQSQPSAAPEKPASTTFANLAFRPKPST
;
A
#
# COMPACT_ATOMS: atom_id res chain seq x y z
N MET A 1 -7.58 -9.60 -21.81
CA MET A 1 -6.81 -9.47 -20.56
C MET A 1 -7.78 -9.79 -19.43
N THR A 2 -7.44 -10.69 -18.52
CA THR A 2 -8.31 -10.98 -17.37
C THR A 2 -8.29 -9.77 -16.45
N GLU A 3 -9.46 -9.26 -16.06
CA GLU A 3 -9.51 -8.16 -15.10
C GLU A 3 -9.01 -8.66 -13.72
N PRO A 4 -8.32 -7.81 -12.95
CA PRO A 4 -7.92 -8.17 -11.60
C PRO A 4 -9.16 -8.42 -10.76
N THR A 5 -9.13 -9.52 -10.01
CA THR A 5 -10.20 -9.89 -9.09
C THR A 5 -9.98 -9.22 -7.73
N PRO A 6 -11.02 -9.10 -6.88
CA PRO A 6 -10.85 -8.64 -5.51
C PRO A 6 -9.84 -9.48 -4.71
N ASP A 7 -9.72 -10.77 -5.02
CA ASP A 7 -8.74 -11.67 -4.39
C ASP A 7 -7.29 -11.31 -4.80
N ASP A 8 -7.08 -10.84 -6.03
CA ASP A 8 -5.78 -10.35 -6.51
C ASP A 8 -5.37 -9.04 -5.82
N GLU A 9 -6.33 -8.13 -5.62
CA GLU A 9 -6.10 -6.87 -4.91
C GLU A 9 -5.75 -7.13 -3.45
N LEU A 10 -6.49 -8.01 -2.78
CA LEU A 10 -6.21 -8.41 -1.41
C LEU A 10 -4.82 -9.06 -1.30
N LEU A 11 -4.48 -9.97 -2.22
CA LEU A 11 -3.17 -10.60 -2.25
C LEU A 11 -2.05 -9.57 -2.42
N ALA A 12 -2.22 -8.58 -3.31
CA ALA A 12 -1.24 -7.52 -3.50
C ALA A 12 -1.03 -6.69 -2.21
N ILE A 13 -2.10 -6.36 -1.49
CA ILE A 13 -2.02 -5.64 -0.21
C ILE A 13 -1.27 -6.47 0.83
N LEU A 14 -1.59 -7.75 0.96
CA LEU A 14 -0.94 -8.64 1.92
C LEU A 14 0.56 -8.78 1.64
N LEU A 15 0.97 -8.85 0.37
CA LEU A 15 2.39 -8.89 -0.02
C LEU A 15 3.13 -7.58 0.31
N VAL A 16 2.48 -6.42 0.12
CA VAL A 16 3.05 -5.12 0.53
C VAL A 16 3.21 -5.06 2.04
N ASN A 17 2.20 -5.49 2.80
CA ASN A 17 2.27 -5.51 4.25
C ASN A 17 3.35 -6.47 4.77
N LEU A 18 3.52 -7.63 4.12
CA LEU A 18 4.57 -8.58 4.47
C LEU A 18 5.97 -7.96 4.28
N ARG A 19 6.19 -7.28 3.15
CA ARG A 19 7.44 -6.56 2.88
C ARG A 19 7.67 -5.43 3.90
N ASN A 20 6.63 -4.70 4.27
CA ASN A 20 6.73 -3.63 5.27
C ASN A 20 7.05 -4.19 6.65
N ALA A 21 6.44 -5.32 7.02
CA ALA A 21 6.71 -6.00 8.28
C ALA A 21 8.14 -6.53 8.33
N GLU A 22 8.63 -7.11 7.23
CA GLU A 22 10.03 -7.50 7.08
C GLU A 22 10.98 -6.31 7.27
N ALA A 23 10.71 -5.18 6.62
CA ALA A 23 11.55 -3.99 6.69
C ALA A 23 11.53 -3.32 8.09
N THR A 24 10.40 -3.40 8.81
CA THR A 24 10.20 -2.70 10.08
C THR A 24 10.62 -3.55 11.27
N PHE A 25 10.22 -4.82 11.29
CA PHE A 25 10.38 -5.72 12.43
C PHE A 25 11.44 -6.80 12.18
N GLY A 26 11.69 -7.16 10.91
CA GLY A 26 12.58 -8.25 10.54
C GLY A 26 11.86 -9.59 10.34
N GLN A 27 12.49 -10.49 9.58
CA GLN A 27 12.01 -11.84 9.38
C GLN A 27 12.00 -12.63 10.70
N GLY A 28 11.04 -13.55 10.85
CA GLY A 28 10.90 -14.40 12.05
C GLY A 28 10.33 -13.68 13.28
N THR A 29 9.89 -12.43 13.13
CA THR A 29 9.16 -11.73 14.19
C THR A 29 7.66 -12.06 14.14
N PRO A 30 6.94 -12.01 15.27
CA PRO A 30 5.50 -12.31 15.29
C PRO A 30 4.67 -11.52 14.26
N PRO A 31 4.92 -10.20 14.03
CA PRO A 31 4.20 -9.45 13.01
C PRO A 31 4.44 -9.98 11.59
N TYR A 32 5.69 -10.35 11.26
CA TYR A 32 6.03 -10.91 9.95
C TYR A 32 5.39 -12.29 9.76
N GLU A 33 5.52 -13.18 10.73
CA GLU A 33 5.00 -14.55 10.65
C GLU A 33 3.46 -14.59 10.57
N THR A 34 2.80 -13.69 11.29
CA THR A 34 1.33 -13.56 11.24
C THR A 34 0.87 -13.24 9.82
N ILE A 35 1.46 -12.20 9.20
CA ILE A 35 1.10 -11.80 7.82
C ILE A 35 1.51 -12.89 6.83
N GLN A 36 2.66 -13.53 7.02
CA GLN A 36 3.13 -14.62 6.17
C GLN A 36 2.15 -15.80 6.18
N THR A 37 1.58 -16.13 7.34
CA THR A 37 0.57 -17.18 7.49
C THR A 37 -0.72 -16.80 6.76
N THR A 38 -1.20 -15.58 6.94
CA THR A 38 -2.40 -15.07 6.23
C THR A 38 -2.21 -15.09 4.71
N VAL A 39 -1.03 -14.72 4.20
CA VAL A 39 -0.72 -14.81 2.76
C VAL A 39 -0.81 -16.26 2.26
N LYS A 40 -0.25 -17.21 3.01
CA LYS A 40 -0.28 -18.64 2.64
C LYS A 40 -1.71 -19.18 2.63
N GLU A 41 -2.48 -18.94 3.68
CA GLU A 41 -3.88 -19.36 3.78
C GLU A 41 -4.73 -18.79 2.64
N HIS A 42 -4.52 -17.51 2.29
CA HIS A 42 -5.23 -16.88 1.18
C HIS A 42 -4.87 -17.54 -0.17
N LEU A 43 -3.59 -17.81 -0.44
CA LEU A 43 -3.16 -18.51 -1.65
C LEU A 43 -3.72 -19.93 -1.74
N GLU A 44 -3.77 -20.66 -0.63
CA GLU A 44 -4.38 -21.99 -0.57
C GLU A 44 -5.88 -21.94 -0.85
N SER A 45 -6.59 -20.96 -0.28
CA SER A 45 -8.01 -20.70 -0.54
C SER A 45 -8.27 -20.35 -2.01
N MET A 46 -7.45 -19.49 -2.62
CA MET A 46 -7.55 -19.15 -4.04
C MET A 46 -7.32 -20.37 -4.93
N LYS A 47 -6.32 -21.20 -4.59
CA LYS A 47 -6.03 -22.45 -5.30
C LYS A 47 -7.20 -23.44 -5.21
N ALA A 48 -7.82 -23.57 -4.04
CA ALA A 48 -9.00 -24.42 -3.85
C ALA A 48 -10.19 -23.97 -4.70
N ARG A 49 -10.29 -22.67 -4.98
CA ARG A 49 -11.34 -22.06 -5.83
C ARG A 49 -10.97 -22.02 -7.31
N VAL A 50 -9.81 -22.54 -7.71
CA VAL A 50 -9.29 -22.50 -9.10
C VAL A 50 -9.15 -21.06 -9.63
N ILE A 51 -8.91 -20.10 -8.73
CA ILE A 51 -8.68 -18.70 -9.11
C ILE A 51 -7.19 -18.54 -9.43
N LEU A 52 -6.89 -18.17 -10.68
CA LEU A 52 -5.52 -17.84 -11.12
C LEU A 52 -5.19 -16.40 -10.72
N THR A 53 -4.01 -16.19 -10.17
CA THR A 53 -3.57 -14.86 -9.71
C THR A 53 -3.16 -13.96 -10.88
N ASN A 54 -3.68 -12.73 -10.92
CA ASN A 54 -3.31 -11.70 -11.88
C ASN A 54 -2.76 -10.42 -11.19
N LEU A 55 -1.58 -10.58 -10.59
CA LEU A 55 -0.86 -9.47 -9.94
C LEU A 55 -0.39 -8.39 -10.92
N THR A 56 -0.25 -8.73 -12.20
CA THR A 56 0.18 -7.80 -13.25
C THR A 56 -0.92 -6.77 -13.56
N GLY A 57 -2.20 -7.18 -13.53
CA GLY A 57 -3.35 -6.29 -13.68
C GLY A 57 -3.48 -5.29 -12.53
N VAL A 58 -3.34 -5.77 -11.29
CA VAL A 58 -3.42 -4.93 -10.07
C VAL A 58 -2.37 -3.81 -10.08
N ARG A 59 -1.14 -4.10 -10.51
CA ARG A 59 -0.07 -3.08 -10.59
C ARG A 59 -0.36 -1.97 -11.59
N ARG A 60 -1.12 -2.26 -12.65
CA ARG A 60 -1.52 -1.26 -13.66
C ARG A 60 -2.68 -0.38 -13.17
N GLN A 61 -3.58 -0.94 -12.36
CA GLN A 61 -4.72 -0.21 -11.82
C GLN A 61 -4.36 0.67 -10.62
N SER A 62 -3.33 0.28 -9.86
CA SER A 62 -2.78 1.05 -8.73
C SER A 62 -1.79 2.15 -9.15
N GLN A 63 -1.50 2.32 -10.44
CA GLN A 63 -0.81 3.51 -10.93
C GLN A 63 -1.82 4.67 -10.90
N PRO A 64 -1.61 5.71 -10.06
CA PRO A 64 -2.42 6.91 -10.16
C PRO A 64 -2.28 7.42 -11.59
N SER A 65 -3.41 7.53 -12.30
CA SER A 65 -3.47 8.18 -13.60
C SER A 65 -2.74 9.52 -13.48
N ALA A 66 -1.63 9.66 -14.20
CA ALA A 66 -0.79 10.83 -14.15
C ALA A 66 -1.56 12.03 -14.73
N ALA A 67 -2.37 12.68 -13.90
CA ALA A 67 -2.75 14.07 -14.07
C ALA A 67 -1.84 14.88 -13.14
N PRO A 68 -0.89 15.66 -13.66
CA PRO A 68 -0.15 16.61 -12.85
C PRO A 68 -1.07 17.81 -12.60
N GLU A 69 -2.03 17.69 -11.68
CA GLU A 69 -2.53 18.88 -11.01
C GLU A 69 -1.43 19.33 -10.06
N LYS A 70 -0.63 20.26 -10.57
CA LYS A 70 0.33 21.08 -9.83
C LYS A 70 -0.34 21.53 -8.53
N PRO A 71 0.03 21.02 -7.34
CA PRO A 71 -0.40 21.69 -6.12
C PRO A 71 0.27 23.07 -6.16
N ALA A 72 -0.55 24.12 -6.19
CA ALA A 72 -0.08 25.48 -6.09
C ALA A 72 0.91 25.55 -4.93
N SER A 73 2.13 26.02 -5.22
CA SER A 73 3.15 26.30 -4.21
C SER A 73 2.59 27.36 -3.27
N THR A 74 1.94 26.95 -2.19
CA THR A 74 1.61 27.83 -1.07
C THR A 74 2.92 28.08 -0.34
N THR A 75 3.62 29.10 -0.80
CA THR A 75 4.76 29.70 -0.10
C THR A 75 4.35 29.94 1.35
N PHE A 76 5.05 29.30 2.30
CA PHE A 76 4.89 29.46 3.75
C PHE A 76 5.31 30.86 4.26
N ALA A 77 5.12 31.91 3.46
CA ALA A 77 5.55 33.27 3.76
C ALA A 77 4.81 33.91 4.96
N ASN A 78 3.71 33.31 5.42
CA ASN A 78 2.86 33.85 6.51
C ASN A 78 3.08 33.20 7.88
N LEU A 79 4.13 32.39 8.07
CA LEU A 79 4.50 31.85 9.39
C LEU A 79 5.51 32.74 10.15
N ALA A 80 5.83 33.93 9.64
CA ALA A 80 6.67 34.87 10.36
C ALA A 80 5.94 35.36 11.64
N PHE A 81 6.49 34.96 12.78
CA PHE A 81 6.05 35.34 14.12
C PHE A 81 6.01 36.87 14.27
N ARG A 82 4.83 37.43 14.59
CA ARG A 82 4.66 38.87 14.83
C ARG A 82 4.56 39.13 16.34
N PRO A 83 5.62 39.61 17.01
CA PRO A 83 5.52 39.96 18.43
C PRO A 83 4.57 41.15 18.60
N LYS A 84 3.68 41.07 19.59
CA LYS A 84 2.75 42.15 19.94
C LYS A 84 3.54 43.31 20.56
N PRO A 85 3.24 44.58 20.22
CA PRO A 85 3.84 45.71 20.91
C PRO A 85 3.37 45.73 22.37
N SER A 86 4.34 45.80 23.29
CA SER A 86 4.09 46.04 24.71
C SER A 86 3.66 47.50 24.90
N THR A 87 2.45 47.72 25.39
CA THR A 87 2.05 48.96 26.08
C THR A 87 2.15 48.74 27.56
#